data_AF-A0A3Q8ZWJ1-F1
#
_entry.id   AF-A0A3Q8ZWJ1-F1
#
_cell.length_a   1.000
_cell.length_b   1.000
_cell.length_c   1.000
_cell.angle_alpha   90.00
_cell.angle_beta   90.00
_cell.angle_gamma   90.00
#
_symmetry.space_group_name_H-M   'P 1'
#
loop_
_entity.id
_entity.type
_entity.pdbx_description
1 polymer ?
#
loop_
_entity_poly.entity_id
_entity_poly.type
_entity_poly.pdbx_seq_one_letter_code
_entity_poly.pdbx_strand_id
1 'polypeptide(L)'
;MFTELENAFEAIAEAMKHAAGDCSASTASAEAERHGLLEQGDGKPSQLHVWERSEGGKTLRFQWRWYDQSKAFSIQPDMNILSLELREADGLLRSTEKRYED
;
A
#
# COMPACT_ATOMS: atom_id res chain seq x y z
N MET A 1 8.20 -9.22 -21.74
CA MET A 1 7.39 -7.98 -21.80
C MET A 1 6.59 -7.96 -20.52
N PHE A 2 6.92 -7.09 -19.56
CA PHE A 2 6.16 -7.00 -18.32
C PHE A 2 4.76 -6.47 -18.62
N THR A 3 3.75 -7.04 -17.99
CA THR A 3 2.38 -6.54 -18.08
C THR A 3 2.27 -5.17 -17.40
N GLU A 4 1.27 -4.36 -17.74
CA GLU A 4 1.11 -3.04 -17.12
C GLU A 4 1.07 -3.10 -15.59
N LEU A 5 0.38 -4.10 -15.03
CA LEU A 5 0.29 -4.31 -13.59
C LEU A 5 1.63 -4.74 -12.96
N GLU A 6 2.49 -5.46 -13.68
CA GLU A 6 3.83 -5.79 -13.19
C GLU A 6 4.74 -4.55 -13.17
N ASN A 7 4.64 -3.67 -14.16
CA ASN A 7 5.36 -2.39 -14.14
C ASN A 7 4.85 -1.48 -13.03
N ALA A 8 3.53 -1.42 -12.84
CA ALA A 8 2.92 -0.69 -11.72
C ALA A 8 3.35 -1.27 -10.36
N PHE A 9 3.46 -2.60 -10.24
CA PHE A 9 3.95 -3.25 -9.03
C PHE A 9 5.36 -2.78 -8.67
N GLU A 10 6.30 -2.78 -9.63
CA GLU A 10 7.67 -2.34 -9.35
C GLU A 10 7.74 -0.85 -8.99
N ALA A 11 7.01 0.01 -9.71
CA ALA A 11 6.98 1.44 -9.43
C ALA A 11 6.44 1.75 -8.03
N ILE A 12 5.32 1.12 -7.64
CA ILE A 12 4.73 1.28 -6.31
C ILE A 12 5.65 0.66 -5.25
N ALA A 13 6.29 -0.49 -5.52
CA ALA A 13 7.22 -1.11 -4.57
C ALA A 13 8.46 -0.25 -4.29
N GLU A 14 9.00 0.45 -5.29
CA GLU A 14 10.05 1.45 -5.09
C GLU A 14 9.52 2.66 -4.32
N ALA A 15 8.34 3.17 -4.67
CA ALA A 15 7.70 4.26 -3.92
C ALA A 15 7.46 3.90 -2.45
N MET A 16 7.11 2.64 -2.14
CA MET A 16 6.98 2.14 -0.77
C MET A 16 8.30 2.16 -0.01
N LYS A 17 9.45 1.92 -0.67
CA LYS A 17 10.76 2.02 -0.03
C LYS A 17 11.08 3.47 0.34
N HIS A 18 10.80 4.41 -0.55
CA HIS A 18 10.94 5.84 -0.28
C HIS A 18 9.99 6.31 0.82
N ALA A 19 8.72 5.94 0.73
CA ALA A 19 7.69 6.22 1.74
C ALA A 19 8.11 5.76 3.14
N ALA A 20 8.69 4.55 3.25
CA ALA A 20 9.20 4.06 4.52
C ALA A 20 10.45 4.78 5.02
N GLY A 21 11.30 5.29 4.12
CA GLY A 21 12.46 6.11 4.48
C GLY A 21 12.10 7.53 4.92
N ASP A 22 11.04 8.09 4.33
CA ASP A 22 10.52 9.44 4.61
C ASP A 22 9.46 9.45 5.73
N CYS A 23 9.16 8.29 6.32
CA CYS A 23 8.07 8.07 7.27
C CYS A 23 6.71 8.62 6.79
N SER A 24 6.38 8.46 5.50
CA SER A 24 5.15 9.01 4.92
C SER A 24 4.58 8.13 3.82
N ALA A 25 3.34 7.68 4.00
CA ALA A 25 2.61 6.88 3.02
C ALA A 25 2.22 7.66 1.75
N SER A 26 2.30 8.99 1.79
CA SER A 26 1.83 9.89 0.72
C SER A 26 2.48 9.60 -0.63
N THR A 27 3.79 9.29 -0.64
CA THR A 27 4.52 8.97 -1.88
C THR A 27 4.03 7.65 -2.49
N ALA A 28 3.75 6.64 -1.67
CA ALA A 28 3.28 5.34 -2.14
C ALA A 28 1.82 5.39 -2.61
N SER A 29 0.94 6.12 -1.91
CA SER A 29 -0.46 6.27 -2.32
C SER A 29 -0.60 7.12 -3.59
N ALA A 30 0.17 8.20 -3.72
CA ALA A 30 0.17 9.01 -4.94
C ALA A 30 0.66 8.21 -6.16
N GLU A 31 1.67 7.37 -6.00
CA GLU A 31 2.15 6.50 -7.08
C GLU A 31 1.12 5.41 -7.45
N ALA A 32 0.42 4.86 -6.45
CA ALA A 32 -0.69 3.93 -6.69
C ALA A 32 -1.81 4.58 -7.53
N GLU A 33 -2.24 5.79 -7.19
CA GLU A 33 -3.25 6.53 -7.95
C GLU A 33 -2.78 6.89 -9.37
N ARG A 34 -1.50 7.26 -9.51
CA ARG A 34 -0.88 7.52 -10.83
C ARG A 34 -0.91 6.31 -11.75
N HIS A 35 -0.79 5.11 -11.17
CA HIS A 35 -0.92 3.83 -11.89
C HIS A 35 -2.37 3.35 -11.99
N GLY A 36 -3.35 4.21 -11.66
CA GLY A 36 -4.77 3.95 -11.85
C GLY A 36 -5.39 3.02 -10.82
N LEU A 37 -4.73 2.82 -9.67
CA LEU A 37 -5.38 2.16 -8.53
C LEU A 37 -6.35 3.14 -7.88
N LEU A 38 -7.55 2.66 -7.55
CA LEU A 38 -8.60 3.46 -6.95
C LEU A 38 -8.75 3.10 -5.48
N GLU A 39 -8.81 4.11 -4.62
CA GLU A 39 -9.06 3.91 -3.19
C GLU A 39 -10.45 3.30 -2.97
N GLN A 40 -10.51 2.23 -2.19
CA GLN A 40 -11.71 1.44 -1.87
C GLN A 40 -12.36 1.89 -0.54
N GLY A 41 -12.17 3.15 -0.14
CA GLY A 41 -12.62 3.67 1.15
C GLY A 41 -14.13 3.94 1.22
N ASP A 42 -14.70 3.83 2.42
CA ASP A 42 -16.08 4.23 2.73
C ASP A 42 -16.19 5.70 3.20
N GLY A 43 -15.14 6.50 2.96
CA GLY A 43 -15.08 7.94 3.28
C GLY A 43 -14.92 8.26 4.78
N LYS A 44 -14.62 7.27 5.61
CA LYS A 44 -14.38 7.44 7.05
C LYS A 44 -12.89 7.40 7.36
N PRO A 45 -12.43 8.08 8.42
CA PRO A 45 -11.11 7.85 8.97
C PRO A 45 -10.99 6.37 9.35
N SER A 46 -10.23 5.60 8.58
CA SER A 46 -10.01 4.18 8.77
C SER A 46 -8.53 3.97 9.07
N GLN A 47 -8.24 3.02 9.96
CA GLN A 47 -6.87 2.55 10.19
C GLN A 47 -6.30 1.77 8.99
N LEU A 48 -7.12 1.52 7.98
CA LEU A 48 -6.79 0.77 6.78
C LEU A 48 -7.32 1.51 5.55
N HIS A 49 -6.41 1.84 4.65
CA HIS A 49 -6.66 2.34 3.31
C HIS A 49 -6.24 1.27 2.30
N VAL A 50 -7.04 1.10 1.25
CA VAL A 50 -6.82 0.07 0.23
C VAL A 50 -7.03 0.70 -1.12
N TRP A 51 -6.07 0.54 -2.03
CA TRP A 51 -6.19 0.90 -3.44
C TRP A 51 -6.12 -0.36 -4.29
N GLU A 52 -7.01 -0.48 -5.26
CA GLU A 52 -7.08 -1.66 -6.13
C GLU A 52 -7.21 -1.27 -7.60
N ARG A 53 -6.56 -2.05 -8.46
CA ARG A 53 -6.74 -2.05 -9.92
C ARG A 53 -6.79 -3.50 -10.41
N SER A 54 -7.82 -3.83 -11.18
CA SER A 54 -7.95 -5.15 -11.80
C SER A 54 -7.91 -5.02 -13.32
N GLU A 55 -7.11 -5.87 -13.97
CA GLU A 55 -6.97 -5.90 -15.41
C GLU A 55 -6.56 -7.31 -15.88
N GLY A 56 -7.23 -7.83 -16.91
CA GLY A 56 -6.85 -9.10 -17.55
C GLY A 56 -6.87 -10.32 -16.61
N GLY A 57 -7.73 -10.35 -15.58
CA GLY A 57 -7.80 -11.43 -14.59
C GLY A 57 -6.77 -11.34 -13.46
N LYS A 58 -5.93 -10.30 -13.46
CA LYS A 58 -5.01 -9.96 -12.39
C LYS A 58 -5.55 -8.78 -11.59
N THR A 59 -5.20 -8.73 -10.31
CA THR A 59 -5.53 -7.63 -9.40
C THR A 59 -4.26 -7.18 -8.70
N LEU A 60 -3.97 -5.88 -8.80
CA LEU A 60 -2.93 -5.22 -8.02
C LEU A 60 -3.60 -4.49 -6.87
N ARG A 61 -3.19 -4.80 -5.65
CA ARG A 61 -3.75 -4.28 -4.41
C ARG A 61 -2.65 -3.64 -3.58
N PHE A 62 -2.76 -2.35 -3.35
CA PHE A 62 -1.95 -1.61 -2.40
C PHE A 62 -2.76 -1.36 -1.12
N GLN A 63 -2.14 -1.56 0.04
CA GLN A 63 -2.77 -1.36 1.33
C GLN A 63 -1.84 -0.55 2.22
N TRP A 64 -2.41 0.45 2.89
CA TRP A 64 -1.74 1.16 3.97
C TRP A 64 -2.55 0.96 5.24
N ARG A 65 -1.90 0.43 6.27
CA ARG A 65 -2.46 0.25 7.59
C ARG A 65 -1.63 0.98 8.61
N TRP A 66 -2.26 1.68 9.54
CA TRP A 66 -1.57 2.29 10.67
C TRP A 66 -2.22 1.87 11.98
N TYR A 67 -1.42 1.78 13.04
CA TYR A 67 -1.87 1.43 14.38
C TYR A 67 -1.31 2.41 15.38
N ASP A 68 -2.21 3.00 16.17
CA ASP A 68 -1.85 3.73 17.37
C ASP A 68 -1.30 2.76 18.41
N GLN A 69 0.01 2.87 18.69
CA GLN A 69 0.68 2.09 19.73
C GLN A 69 0.59 2.75 21.10
N SER A 70 0.04 3.96 21.18
CA SER A 70 -0.06 4.71 22.42
C SER A 70 -0.91 3.97 23.43
N LYS A 71 -0.45 3.99 24.68
CA LYS A 71 -1.21 3.52 25.84
C LYS A 71 -1.47 4.70 26.74
N ALA A 72 -2.45 4.57 27.63
CA ALA A 72 -2.61 5.54 28.71
C ALA A 72 -1.24 5.71 29.42
N PHE A 73 -0.69 6.93 29.35
CA PHE A 73 0.61 7.34 29.90
C PHE A 73 1.89 6.90 29.14
N SER A 74 1.78 6.47 27.87
CA SER A 74 2.94 6.24 26.99
C SER A 74 2.60 6.62 25.56
N ILE A 75 3.22 7.70 25.05
CA ILE A 75 3.16 8.06 23.64
C ILE A 75 4.19 7.18 22.92
N GLN A 76 3.72 6.29 22.06
CA GLN A 76 4.58 5.49 21.16
C GLN A 76 4.28 5.95 19.73
N PRO A 77 5.29 5.97 18.84
CA PRO A 77 5.05 6.30 17.44
C PRO A 77 4.08 5.30 16.79
N ASP A 78 3.30 5.79 15.85
CA ASP A 78 2.33 5.00 15.10
C ASP A 78 3.08 4.04 14.17
N MET A 79 2.69 2.76 14.20
CA MET A 79 3.27 1.78 13.30
C MET A 79 2.50 1.78 12.00
N ASN A 80 3.18 2.16 10.92
CA ASN A 80 2.66 2.16 9.57
C ASN A 80 3.15 0.93 8.81
N ILE A 81 2.24 0.24 8.13
CA ILE A 81 2.49 -0.94 7.31
C ILE A 81 1.95 -0.66 5.91
N LEU A 82 2.83 -0.71 4.92
CA LEU A 82 2.52 -0.64 3.51
C LEU A 82 2.64 -2.03 2.92
N SER A 83 1.58 -2.55 2.31
CA SER A 83 1.55 -3.88 1.68
C SER A 83 1.13 -3.73 0.22
N LEU A 84 1.81 -4.43 -0.68
CA LEU A 84 1.47 -4.47 -2.10
C LEU A 84 1.42 -5.91 -2.57
N GLU A 85 0.34 -6.27 -3.23
CA GLU A 85 0.07 -7.63 -3.67
C GLU A 85 -0.38 -7.63 -5.13
N LEU A 86 0.24 -8.49 -5.93
CA LEU A 86 -0.24 -8.84 -7.27
C LEU A 86 -0.86 -10.23 -7.19
N ARG A 87 -2.13 -10.33 -7.55
CA ARG A 87 -2.94 -11.55 -7.51
C ARG A 87 -3.45 -11.91 -8.90
N GLU A 88 -3.69 -13.19 -9.15
CA GLU A 88 -4.36 -13.71 -10.35
C GLU A 88 -5.35 -14.78 -9.91
N ALA A 89 -6.63 -14.58 -10.24
CA ALA A 89 -7.73 -15.34 -9.62
C ALA A 89 -7.61 -15.37 -8.08
N ASP A 90 -7.54 -16.56 -7.47
CA ASP A 90 -7.36 -16.75 -6.02
C ASP A 90 -5.88 -16.87 -5.60
N GLY A 91 -4.95 -16.78 -6.54
CA GLY A 91 -3.51 -16.96 -6.31
C GLY A 91 -2.79 -15.64 -6.05
N LEU A 92 -1.94 -15.60 -5.01
CA LEU A 92 -0.96 -14.54 -4.82
C LEU A 92 0.24 -14.80 -5.73
N LEU A 93 0.48 -13.92 -6.70
CA LEU A 93 1.64 -14.02 -7.59
C LEU A 93 2.89 -13.41 -6.94
N ARG A 94 2.75 -12.21 -6.38
CA ARG A 94 3.85 -11.47 -5.72
C ARG A 94 3.31 -10.62 -4.59
N SER A 95 4.12 -10.43 -3.56
CA SER A 95 3.86 -9.42 -2.55
C SER A 95 5.14 -8.74 -2.09
N THR A 96 5.00 -7.53 -1.57
CA THR A 96 6.04 -6.85 -0.81
C THR A 96 5.41 -6.05 0.32
N GLU A 97 6.18 -5.86 1.39
CA GLU A 97 5.75 -5.12 2.56
C GLU A 97 6.88 -4.19 3.03
N LYS A 98 6.49 -3.01 3.48
CA LYS A 98 7.36 -2.04 4.16
C LYS A 98 6.69 -1.54 5.42
N ARG A 99 7.51 -1.24 6.42
CA ARG A 99 7.04 -0.76 7.73
C ARG A 99 7.89 0.42 8.15
N TYR A 100 7.27 1.39 8.81
CA TYR A 100 7.95 2.52 9.44
C TYR A 100 7.17 2.99 10.67
N GLU A 101 7.88 3.68 11.56
CA GLU A 101 7.34 4.33 12.76
C GLU A 101 7.24 5.83 12.47
N ASP A 102 6.11 6.45 12.82
CA ASP A 102 5.84 7.90 12.68
C ASP A 102 5.46 8.51 14.04
#